data_AF-A0A0E3SJM8-F1
#
_entry.id   AF-A0A0E3SJM8-F1
#
_cell.length_a   1.000
_cell.length_b   1.000
_cell.length_c   1.000
_cell.angle_alpha   90.00
_cell.angle_beta   90.00
_cell.angle_gamma   90.00
#
_symmetry.space_group_name_H-M   'P 1'
#
loop_
_entity.id
_entity.type
_entity.pdbx_description
1 polymer ?
#
loop_
_entity_poly.entity_id
_entity_poly.type
_entity_poly.pdbx_seq_one_letter_code
_entity_poly.pdbx_strand_id
1 'polypeptide(L)'
;MIVIENGDPSLRAYLAEAVSIFLGRYLNLDVPFVHRKSNSIRIFLKDHKSDMDVPPGIRKNFGTLDYTFKEIRSKPDFWTSLVERYRLQRYERINLNRDVFESLLSGEIPDVTSFFEASAGKPIQEIPFYELLAICKKLAFVTQLANDIERTVEGGKMNIKIRHQFSEETAITKLIDFVSKIFKAAGYTFEVRTVSNLIIMEFTDGC
;
A
#
# COMPACT_ATOMS: atom_id res chain seq x y z
N MET A 1 14.44 -26.68 13.99
CA MET A 1 13.42 -25.77 14.55
C MET A 1 14.09 -24.44 14.81
N ILE A 2 13.47 -23.34 14.40
CA ILE A 2 13.97 -21.98 14.66
C ILE A 2 12.99 -21.28 15.59
N VAL A 3 13.50 -20.47 16.50
CA VAL A 3 12.69 -19.66 17.40
C VAL A 3 13.15 -18.22 17.32
N ILE A 4 12.22 -17.31 17.08
CA ILE A 4 12.45 -15.86 17.15
C ILE A 4 11.62 -15.34 18.33
N GLU A 5 12.28 -14.71 19.30
CA GLU A 5 11.68 -14.27 20.57
C GLU A 5 11.96 -12.79 20.84
N ASN A 6 11.14 -12.19 21.69
CA ASN A 6 11.25 -10.78 22.10
C ASN A 6 11.06 -9.80 20.93
N GLY A 7 11.16 -8.50 21.25
CA GLY A 7 11.07 -7.41 20.27
C GLY A 7 9.66 -7.08 19.78
N ASP A 8 9.60 -6.14 18.83
CA ASP A 8 8.37 -5.71 18.20
C ASP A 8 7.67 -6.88 17.46
N PRO A 9 6.36 -7.12 17.68
CA PRO A 9 5.64 -8.21 17.03
C PRO A 9 5.68 -8.18 15.50
N SER A 10 5.65 -6.99 14.90
CA SER A 10 5.65 -6.80 13.43
C SER A 10 7.02 -7.12 12.85
N LEU A 11 8.09 -6.61 13.48
CA LEU A 11 9.46 -6.95 13.12
C LEU A 11 9.73 -8.45 13.25
N ARG A 12 9.23 -9.07 14.32
CA ARG A 12 9.38 -10.51 14.54
C ARG A 12 8.68 -11.32 13.45
N ALA A 13 7.48 -10.93 13.04
CA ALA A 13 6.77 -11.58 11.95
C ALA A 13 7.52 -11.44 10.62
N TYR A 14 8.02 -10.25 10.31
CA TYR A 14 8.83 -9.97 9.12
C TYR A 14 10.11 -10.82 9.07
N LEU A 15 10.87 -10.87 10.17
CA LEU A 15 12.10 -11.66 10.25
C LEU A 15 11.82 -13.17 10.14
N ALA A 16 10.73 -13.65 10.75
CA ALA A 16 10.33 -15.05 10.65
C ALA A 16 10.06 -15.47 9.20
N GLU A 17 9.39 -14.61 8.43
CA GLU A 17 9.14 -14.84 7.01
C GLU A 17 10.43 -14.76 6.18
N ALA A 18 11.24 -13.72 6.36
CA ALA A 18 12.49 -13.52 5.63
C ALA A 18 13.47 -14.70 5.81
N VAL A 19 13.65 -15.15 7.05
CA VAL A 19 14.50 -16.31 7.39
C VAL A 19 13.91 -17.58 6.78
N SER A 20 12.60 -17.79 6.86
CA SER A 20 11.96 -18.98 6.28
C SER A 20 12.13 -19.04 4.76
N ILE A 21 11.94 -17.93 4.05
CA ILE A 21 12.15 -17.84 2.60
C ILE A 21 13.60 -18.13 2.23
N PHE A 22 14.56 -17.59 2.99
CA PHE A 22 15.99 -17.87 2.79
C PHE A 22 16.29 -19.37 2.92
N LEU A 23 15.82 -20.00 4.00
CA LEU A 23 16.03 -21.43 4.24
C LEU A 23 15.37 -22.31 3.17
N GLY A 24 14.17 -21.95 2.72
CA GLY A 24 13.49 -22.68 1.66
C GLY A 24 14.21 -22.61 0.32
N ARG A 25 14.75 -21.44 -0.03
CA ARG A 25 15.44 -21.25 -1.32
C ARG A 25 16.86 -21.82 -1.35
N TYR A 26 17.61 -21.71 -0.24
CA TYR A 26 19.04 -22.01 -0.25
C TYR A 26 19.40 -23.33 0.45
N LEU A 27 18.54 -23.83 1.34
CA LEU A 27 18.80 -25.06 2.09
C LEU A 27 17.77 -26.18 1.81
N ASN A 28 16.85 -25.99 0.86
CA ASN A 28 15.84 -27.00 0.50
C ASN A 28 14.99 -27.41 1.72
N LEU A 29 14.54 -26.44 2.52
CA LEU A 29 13.73 -26.65 3.73
C LEU A 29 12.32 -26.07 3.58
N ASP A 30 11.29 -26.86 3.82
CA ASP A 30 9.91 -26.38 3.94
C ASP A 30 9.54 -26.08 5.40
N VAL A 31 8.52 -25.24 5.56
CA VAL A 31 7.90 -24.92 6.84
C VAL A 31 6.53 -25.59 6.90
N PRO A 32 6.42 -26.84 7.42
CA PRO A 32 5.13 -27.48 7.59
C PRO A 32 4.23 -26.71 8.56
N PHE A 33 4.81 -26.05 9.56
CA PHE A 33 4.05 -25.52 10.68
C PHE A 33 4.76 -24.38 11.41
N VAL A 34 3.97 -23.40 11.87
CA VAL A 34 4.43 -22.24 12.64
C VAL A 34 3.57 -22.05 13.88
N HIS A 35 4.21 -21.99 15.04
CA HIS A 35 3.57 -21.65 16.31
C HIS A 35 3.83 -20.19 16.66
N ARG A 36 2.76 -19.39 16.75
CA ARG A 36 2.83 -17.97 17.13
C ARG A 36 2.33 -17.81 18.57
N LYS A 37 3.14 -17.17 19.40
CA LYS A 37 2.81 -16.71 20.75
C LYS A 37 3.01 -15.21 20.85
N SER A 38 2.47 -14.60 21.90
CA SER A 38 2.57 -13.15 22.15
C SER A 38 4.01 -12.61 22.11
N ASN A 39 4.98 -13.43 22.51
CA ASN A 39 6.40 -13.04 22.53
C ASN A 39 7.34 -13.94 21.72
N SER A 40 6.82 -14.87 20.91
CA SER A 40 7.69 -15.74 20.10
C SER A 40 7.01 -16.32 18.86
N ILE A 41 7.81 -16.60 17.84
CA ILE A 41 7.43 -17.37 16.66
C ILE A 41 8.35 -18.58 16.57
N ARG A 42 7.77 -19.78 16.60
CA ARG A 42 8.47 -21.06 16.46
C ARG A 42 8.20 -21.63 15.07
N ILE A 43 9.26 -21.90 14.34
CA ILE A 43 9.24 -22.34 12.94
C ILE A 43 9.77 -23.77 12.91
N PHE A 44 8.92 -24.70 12.52
CA PHE A 44 9.30 -26.08 12.33
C PHE A 44 9.75 -26.26 10.88
N LEU A 45 10.88 -26.94 10.69
CA LEU A 45 11.51 -27.12 9.38
C LEU A 45 11.46 -28.59 9.03
N LYS A 46 11.29 -28.88 7.74
CA LYS A 46 11.34 -30.23 7.18
C LYS A 46 12.08 -30.17 5.85
N ASP A 47 12.85 -31.21 5.54
CA ASP A 47 13.50 -31.33 4.24
C ASP A 47 12.47 -31.33 3.11
N HIS A 48 12.79 -30.57 2.06
CA HIS A 48 11.97 -30.42 0.87
C HIS A 48 12.87 -30.34 -0.36
N LYS A 49 12.96 -31.46 -1.09
CA LYS A 49 13.69 -31.52 -2.36
C LYS A 49 12.79 -30.98 -3.47
N SER A 50 12.96 -29.72 -3.82
CA SER A 50 12.31 -29.09 -4.97
C SER A 50 13.27 -28.11 -5.62
N ASP A 51 13.24 -28.05 -6.95
CA ASP A 51 14.04 -27.09 -7.72
C ASP A 51 13.43 -25.69 -7.61
N MET A 52 14.23 -24.76 -7.06
CA MET A 52 14.21 -23.30 -7.24
C MET A 52 12.96 -22.50 -6.84
N ASP A 53 11.85 -23.14 -6.48
CA ASP A 53 10.63 -22.47 -6.04
C ASP A 53 10.44 -22.51 -4.52
N VAL A 54 9.85 -21.44 -3.96
CA VAL A 54 9.58 -21.39 -2.51
C VAL A 54 8.61 -22.52 -2.12
N PRO A 55 8.99 -23.38 -1.15
CA PRO A 55 8.18 -24.46 -0.68
C PRO A 55 6.74 -24.06 -0.29
N PRO A 56 5.74 -24.93 -0.53
CA PRO A 56 4.33 -24.61 -0.31
C PRO A 56 4.00 -24.31 1.16
N GLY A 57 4.70 -24.93 2.12
CA GLY A 57 4.52 -24.64 3.53
C GLY A 57 4.98 -23.24 3.93
N ILE A 58 6.03 -22.69 3.30
CA ILE A 58 6.45 -21.30 3.49
C ILE A 58 5.38 -20.33 2.95
N ARG A 59 4.91 -20.55 1.72
CA ARG A 59 3.84 -19.72 1.12
C ARG A 59 2.58 -19.73 1.98
N LYS A 60 2.18 -20.90 2.49
CA LYS A 60 1.01 -21.07 3.35
C LYS A 60 1.15 -20.37 4.70
N ASN A 61 2.33 -20.47 5.33
CA ASN A 61 2.51 -20.00 6.71
C ASN A 61 2.92 -18.54 6.82
N PHE A 62 3.59 -17.97 5.82
CA PHE A 62 4.13 -16.62 5.89
C PHE A 62 3.62 -15.68 4.80
N GLY A 63 3.15 -16.20 3.66
CA GLY A 63 2.51 -15.39 2.64
C GLY A 63 3.43 -15.02 1.47
N THR A 64 3.29 -13.78 0.99
CA THR A 64 3.70 -13.33 -0.36
C THR A 64 5.00 -12.52 -0.41
N LEU A 65 5.81 -12.43 0.65
CA LEU A 65 7.11 -11.73 0.55
C LEU A 65 8.08 -12.43 -0.42
N ASP A 66 7.79 -13.66 -0.87
CA ASP A 66 8.52 -14.32 -1.96
C ASP A 66 8.67 -13.41 -3.18
N TYR A 67 7.56 -12.79 -3.61
CA TYR A 67 7.56 -11.87 -4.76
C TYR A 67 8.34 -10.59 -4.43
N THR A 68 8.13 -10.00 -3.26
CA THR A 68 8.85 -8.82 -2.81
C THR A 68 10.37 -9.06 -2.80
N PHE A 69 10.84 -10.17 -2.25
CA PHE A 69 12.27 -10.50 -2.26
C PHE A 69 12.80 -10.85 -3.65
N LYS A 70 11.98 -11.42 -4.55
CA LYS A 70 12.36 -11.59 -5.96
C LYS A 70 12.57 -10.22 -6.62
N GLU A 71 11.68 -9.26 -6.40
CA GLU A 71 11.79 -7.91 -6.95
C GLU A 71 12.95 -7.11 -6.33
N ILE A 72 13.20 -7.27 -5.02
CA ILE A 72 14.37 -6.66 -4.38
C ILE A 72 15.67 -7.23 -4.96
N ARG A 73 15.73 -8.55 -5.14
CA ARG A 73 16.88 -9.25 -5.71
C ARG A 73 17.10 -8.95 -7.19
N SER A 74 16.04 -8.68 -7.96
CA SER A 74 16.17 -8.38 -9.39
C SER A 74 16.88 -7.04 -9.62
N LYS A 75 16.79 -6.09 -8.67
CA LYS A 75 17.38 -4.74 -8.77
C LYS A 75 17.91 -4.24 -7.40
N PRO A 76 18.92 -4.89 -6.80
CA PRO A 76 19.34 -4.60 -5.42
C PRO A 76 19.85 -3.16 -5.22
N ASP A 77 20.63 -2.65 -6.18
CA ASP A 77 21.18 -1.29 -6.12
C ASP A 77 20.08 -0.23 -6.20
N PHE A 78 19.02 -0.48 -6.98
CA PHE A 78 17.86 0.40 -7.07
C PHE A 78 17.17 0.51 -5.71
N TRP A 79 16.84 -0.62 -5.07
CA TRP A 79 16.12 -0.62 -3.80
C TRP A 79 16.97 -0.04 -2.66
N THR A 80 18.26 -0.34 -2.63
CA THR A 80 19.20 0.25 -1.65
C THR A 80 19.27 1.77 -1.83
N SER A 81 19.48 2.24 -3.06
CA SER A 81 19.49 3.67 -3.39
C SER A 81 18.15 4.35 -3.09
N LEU A 82 17.04 3.65 -3.30
CA LEU A 82 15.70 4.17 -3.03
C LEU A 82 15.54 4.45 -1.54
N VAL A 83 15.88 3.48 -0.68
CA VAL A 83 15.81 3.64 0.79
C VAL A 83 16.69 4.79 1.26
N GLU A 84 17.93 4.87 0.77
CA GLU A 84 18.85 5.96 1.12
C GLU A 84 18.29 7.33 0.73
N ARG A 85 17.78 7.48 -0.49
CA ARG A 85 17.21 8.74 -0.98
C ARG A 85 15.97 9.16 -0.19
N TYR A 86 15.05 8.23 0.08
CA TYR A 86 13.86 8.51 0.89
C TYR A 86 14.24 8.96 2.30
N ARG A 87 15.22 8.30 2.92
CA ARG A 87 15.73 8.69 4.24
C ARG A 87 16.35 10.09 4.22
N LEU A 88 17.21 10.39 3.23
CA LEU A 88 17.87 11.70 3.10
C LEU A 88 16.85 12.84 2.90
N GLN A 89 15.76 12.56 2.20
CA GLN A 89 14.68 13.51 1.93
C GLN A 89 13.58 13.50 3.01
N ARG A 90 13.79 12.81 4.14
CA ARG A 90 12.80 12.70 5.24
C ARG A 90 11.42 12.25 4.77
N TYR A 91 11.37 11.43 3.73
CA TYR A 91 10.14 10.98 3.08
C TYR A 91 9.27 12.12 2.48
N GLU A 92 9.79 13.35 2.39
CA GLU A 92 9.15 14.49 1.72
C GLU A 92 9.35 14.40 0.20
N ARG A 93 8.80 13.36 -0.41
CA ARG A 93 8.93 13.09 -1.85
C ARG A 93 7.63 12.55 -2.43
N ILE A 94 7.22 13.15 -3.54
CA ILE A 94 6.13 12.64 -4.37
C ILE A 94 6.65 11.52 -5.29
N ASN A 95 5.93 10.40 -5.34
CA ASN A 95 6.23 9.27 -6.20
C ASN A 95 5.06 9.03 -7.15
N LEU A 96 5.28 9.27 -8.44
CA LEU A 96 4.25 9.18 -9.47
C LEU A 96 4.77 8.33 -10.63
N ASN A 97 3.83 7.64 -11.27
CA ASN A 97 4.08 7.04 -12.57
C ASN A 97 4.40 8.16 -13.59
N ARG A 98 5.23 7.85 -14.59
CA ARG A 98 5.64 8.82 -15.62
C ARG A 98 4.43 9.46 -16.29
N ASP A 99 3.46 8.66 -16.72
CA ASP A 99 2.27 9.14 -17.42
C ASP A 99 1.41 10.06 -16.53
N VAL A 100 1.30 9.73 -15.23
CA VAL A 100 0.59 10.56 -14.25
C VAL A 100 1.31 11.90 -14.08
N PHE A 101 2.64 11.89 -14.01
CA PHE A 101 3.44 13.11 -13.93
C PHE A 101 3.31 13.97 -15.19
N GLU A 102 3.38 13.36 -16.38
CA GLU A 102 3.23 14.06 -17.65
C GLU A 102 1.83 14.68 -17.82
N SER A 103 0.77 13.96 -17.46
CA SER A 103 -0.60 14.51 -17.44
C SER A 103 -0.75 15.67 -16.45
N LEU A 104 -0.09 15.63 -15.29
CA LEU A 104 -0.12 16.76 -14.36
C LEU A 104 0.61 17.98 -14.95
N LEU A 105 1.76 17.78 -15.62
CA LEU A 105 2.53 18.85 -16.27
C LEU A 105 1.80 19.47 -17.47
N SER A 106 1.02 18.70 -18.22
CA SER A 106 0.21 19.21 -19.33
C SER A 106 -1.03 20.00 -18.86
N GLY A 107 -1.26 20.08 -17.54
CA GLY A 107 -2.43 20.72 -16.97
C GLY A 107 -3.69 19.85 -17.03
N GLU A 108 -3.57 18.56 -17.36
CA GLU A 108 -4.66 17.60 -17.31
C GLU A 108 -4.87 17.04 -15.89
N ILE A 109 -5.91 16.21 -15.73
CA ILE A 109 -6.14 15.40 -14.53
C ILE A 109 -5.91 13.93 -14.91
N PRO A 110 -4.87 13.29 -14.37
CA PRO A 110 -4.55 11.90 -14.69
C PRO A 110 -5.75 10.98 -14.51
N ASP A 111 -5.95 10.06 -15.45
CA ASP A 111 -6.89 8.96 -15.26
C ASP A 111 -6.18 7.77 -14.62
N VAL A 112 -6.59 7.42 -13.40
CA VAL A 112 -6.07 6.27 -12.66
C VAL A 112 -7.11 5.17 -12.47
N THR A 113 -8.24 5.25 -13.18
CA THR A 113 -9.35 4.30 -13.05
C THR A 113 -8.87 2.85 -13.25
N SER A 114 -8.04 2.60 -14.25
CA SER A 114 -7.46 1.27 -14.53
C SER A 114 -6.64 0.70 -13.37
N PHE A 115 -5.95 1.56 -12.60
CA PHE A 115 -5.22 1.14 -11.40
C PHE A 115 -6.17 0.66 -10.29
N PHE A 116 -7.30 1.36 -10.11
CA PHE A 116 -8.31 0.97 -9.13
C PHE A 116 -9.00 -0.33 -9.54
N GLU A 117 -9.36 -0.46 -10.81
CA GLU A 117 -9.99 -1.67 -11.35
C GLU A 117 -9.07 -2.88 -11.27
N ALA A 118 -7.78 -2.72 -11.62
CA ALA A 118 -6.79 -3.78 -11.47
C ALA A 118 -6.55 -4.16 -10.00
N SER A 119 -6.60 -3.19 -9.08
CA SER A 119 -6.44 -3.44 -7.64
C SER A 119 -7.64 -4.16 -7.02
N ALA A 120 -8.85 -3.89 -7.50
CA ALA A 120 -10.10 -4.48 -7.00
C ALA A 120 -10.54 -5.74 -7.77
N GLY A 121 -10.01 -5.95 -8.99
CA GLY A 121 -10.41 -7.04 -9.88
C GLY A 121 -11.80 -6.89 -10.49
N LYS A 122 -12.36 -5.67 -10.51
CA LYS A 122 -13.71 -5.35 -10.98
C LYS A 122 -13.82 -3.91 -11.48
N PRO A 123 -14.81 -3.57 -12.33
CA PRO A 123 -15.03 -2.20 -12.83
C PRO A 123 -15.18 -1.20 -11.69
N ILE A 124 -14.75 0.06 -11.90
CA ILE A 124 -14.70 1.07 -10.82
C ILE A 124 -16.07 1.35 -10.20
N GLN A 125 -17.15 1.24 -10.98
CA GLN A 125 -18.53 1.43 -10.52
C GLN A 125 -19.02 0.28 -9.62
N GLU A 126 -18.39 -0.89 -9.70
CA GLU A 126 -18.72 -2.06 -8.87
C GLU A 126 -17.87 -2.13 -7.60
N ILE A 127 -16.90 -1.22 -7.43
CA ILE A 127 -16.04 -1.17 -6.24
C ILE A 127 -16.82 -0.56 -5.08
N PRO A 128 -17.07 -1.30 -3.98
CA PRO A 128 -17.71 -0.74 -2.80
C PRO A 128 -16.86 0.39 -2.19
N PHE A 129 -17.53 1.36 -1.58
CA PHE A 129 -16.87 2.55 -1.01
C PHE A 129 -15.70 2.21 -0.07
N TYR A 130 -15.87 1.24 0.82
CA TYR A 130 -14.83 0.86 1.79
C TYR A 130 -13.56 0.31 1.11
N GLU A 131 -13.73 -0.41 0.00
CA GLU A 131 -12.64 -0.97 -0.80
C GLU A 131 -11.96 0.12 -1.62
N LEU A 132 -12.75 1.00 -2.24
CA LEU A 132 -12.26 2.17 -2.96
C LEU A 132 -11.41 3.06 -2.04
N LEU A 133 -11.90 3.34 -0.82
CA LEU A 133 -11.17 4.09 0.19
C LEU A 133 -9.88 3.38 0.62
N ALA A 134 -9.89 2.05 0.76
CA ALA A 134 -8.68 1.30 1.09
C ALA A 134 -7.63 1.40 -0.02
N ILE A 135 -8.03 1.39 -1.29
CA ILE A 135 -7.13 1.61 -2.43
C ILE A 135 -6.63 3.05 -2.45
N CYS A 136 -7.49 4.05 -2.20
CA CYS A 136 -7.08 5.46 -2.08
C CYS A 136 -6.03 5.66 -0.99
N LYS A 137 -6.22 5.06 0.20
CA LYS A 137 -5.24 5.13 1.29
C LYS A 137 -3.90 4.52 0.88
N LYS A 138 -3.92 3.36 0.20
CA LYS A 138 -2.69 2.73 -0.34
C LYS A 138 -2.02 3.63 -1.37
N LEU A 139 -2.79 4.22 -2.28
CA LEU A 139 -2.28 5.14 -3.30
C LEU A 139 -1.64 6.38 -2.65
N ALA A 140 -2.31 7.01 -1.69
CA ALA A 140 -1.76 8.13 -0.94
C ALA A 140 -0.47 7.76 -0.21
N PHE A 141 -0.43 6.57 0.41
CA PHE A 141 0.77 6.08 1.09
C PHE A 141 1.96 5.87 0.15
N VAL A 142 1.75 5.24 -1.02
CA VAL A 142 2.87 4.96 -1.96
C VAL A 142 3.30 6.19 -2.76
N THR A 143 2.38 7.12 -3.03
CA THR A 143 2.67 8.33 -3.82
C THR A 143 3.06 9.53 -2.99
N GLN A 144 2.72 9.52 -1.69
CA GLN A 144 2.85 10.65 -0.77
C GLN A 144 2.09 11.92 -1.22
N LEU A 145 1.08 11.77 -2.09
CA LEU A 145 0.21 12.88 -2.52
C LEU A 145 -0.66 13.43 -1.39
N ALA A 146 -0.94 12.61 -0.38
CA ALA A 146 -1.63 13.01 0.83
C ALA A 146 -0.94 12.37 2.03
N ASN A 147 -0.86 13.11 3.13
CA ASN A 147 -0.28 12.63 4.37
C ASN A 147 -1.19 11.61 5.05
N ASP A 148 -2.50 11.82 4.95
CA ASP A 148 -3.49 10.94 5.54
C ASP A 148 -4.85 11.08 4.86
N ILE A 149 -5.61 9.98 4.87
CA ILE A 149 -6.98 9.92 4.37
C ILE A 149 -7.82 9.21 5.43
N GLU A 150 -8.80 9.91 5.98
CA GLU A 150 -9.69 9.43 7.04
C GLU A 150 -11.15 9.43 6.58
N ARG A 151 -11.91 8.45 7.04
CA ARG A 151 -13.37 8.45 6.95
C ARG A 151 -13.93 8.89 8.29
N THR A 152 -14.83 9.87 8.27
CA THR A 152 -15.54 10.36 9.44
C THR A 152 -17.03 10.44 9.15
N VAL A 153 -17.86 10.43 10.20
CA VAL A 153 -19.31 10.68 10.09
C VAL A 153 -19.61 11.89 10.95
N GLU A 154 -20.10 12.97 10.35
CA GLU A 154 -20.44 14.22 11.05
C GLU A 154 -21.83 14.66 10.62
N GLY A 155 -22.72 14.89 11.59
CA GLY A 155 -24.11 15.31 11.29
C GLY A 155 -24.92 14.28 10.48
N GLY A 156 -24.58 12.99 10.59
CA GLY A 156 -25.21 11.90 9.82
C GLY A 156 -24.65 11.71 8.41
N LYS A 157 -23.82 12.65 7.94
CA LYS A 157 -23.19 12.58 6.62
C LYS A 157 -21.80 11.95 6.68
N MET A 158 -21.47 11.20 5.65
CA MET A 158 -20.15 10.61 5.51
C MET A 158 -19.17 11.60 4.90
N ASN A 159 -18.03 11.79 5.56
CA ASN A 159 -16.96 12.66 5.11
C ASN A 159 -15.69 11.86 4.87
N ILE A 160 -15.00 12.14 3.77
CA ILE A 160 -13.57 11.83 3.62
C ILE A 160 -12.78 13.09 3.94
N LYS A 161 -11.79 12.95 4.82
CA LYS A 161 -10.84 14.00 5.18
C LYS A 161 -9.47 13.63 4.64
N ILE A 162 -8.89 14.51 3.84
CA ILE A 162 -7.59 14.31 3.19
C ILE A 162 -6.65 15.41 3.70
N ARG A 163 -5.61 15.00 4.44
CA ARG A 163 -4.56 15.90 4.91
C ARG A 163 -3.45 15.97 3.87
N HIS A 164 -3.01 17.17 3.55
CA HIS A 164 -1.87 17.40 2.66
C HIS A 164 -0.88 18.41 3.26
N GLN A 165 0.26 18.58 2.60
CA GLN A 165 1.30 19.55 2.97
C GLN A 165 1.60 20.56 1.85
N PHE A 166 0.83 20.54 0.76
CA PHE A 166 0.98 21.52 -0.31
C PHE A 166 0.64 22.94 0.16
N SER A 167 1.51 23.90 -0.19
CA SER A 167 1.31 25.34 -0.02
C SER A 167 0.75 26.02 -1.28
N GLU A 168 1.05 25.45 -2.45
CA GLU A 168 0.64 26.00 -3.74
C GLU A 168 -0.83 25.69 -4.03
N GLU A 169 -1.65 26.72 -4.24
CA GLU A 169 -3.09 26.59 -4.49
C GLU A 169 -3.37 25.70 -5.71
N THR A 170 -2.58 25.85 -6.78
CA THR A 170 -2.70 25.00 -7.97
C THR A 170 -2.50 23.51 -7.66
N ALA A 171 -1.56 23.17 -6.77
CA ALA A 171 -1.34 21.79 -6.37
C ALA A 171 -2.53 21.25 -5.55
N ILE A 172 -3.10 22.09 -4.68
CA ILE A 172 -4.28 21.75 -3.89
C ILE A 172 -5.49 21.51 -4.80
N THR A 173 -5.76 22.40 -5.76
CA THR A 173 -6.83 22.23 -6.75
C THR A 173 -6.63 20.95 -7.56
N LYS A 174 -5.41 20.68 -8.03
CA LYS A 174 -5.10 19.46 -8.77
C LYS A 174 -5.31 18.19 -7.95
N LEU A 175 -4.95 18.21 -6.66
CA LEU A 175 -5.23 17.10 -5.76
C LEU A 175 -6.74 16.88 -5.58
N ILE A 176 -7.51 17.96 -5.40
CA ILE A 176 -8.98 17.91 -5.29
C ILE A 176 -9.57 17.30 -6.56
N ASP A 177 -9.18 17.78 -7.73
CA ASP A 177 -9.69 17.29 -9.01
C ASP A 177 -9.32 15.83 -9.25
N PHE A 178 -8.08 15.46 -8.94
CA PHE A 178 -7.59 14.09 -9.04
C PHE A 178 -8.42 13.12 -8.19
N VAL A 179 -8.60 13.43 -6.90
CA VAL A 179 -9.39 12.56 -6.01
C VAL A 179 -10.87 12.60 -6.38
N SER A 180 -11.39 13.76 -6.79
CA SER A 180 -12.78 13.90 -7.22
C SER A 180 -13.08 13.05 -8.44
N LYS A 181 -12.16 12.97 -9.40
CA LYS A 181 -12.31 12.16 -10.62
C LYS A 181 -12.50 10.68 -10.27
N ILE A 182 -11.76 10.17 -9.28
CA ILE A 182 -11.86 8.77 -8.82
C ILE A 182 -13.25 8.48 -8.25
N PHE A 183 -13.72 9.28 -7.29
CA PHE A 183 -15.02 9.05 -6.66
C PHE A 183 -16.19 9.26 -7.62
N LYS A 184 -16.10 10.25 -8.52
CA LYS A 184 -17.10 10.46 -9.57
C LYS A 184 -17.14 9.30 -10.56
N ALA A 185 -15.98 8.75 -10.95
CA ALA A 185 -15.92 7.58 -11.83
C ALA A 185 -16.57 6.35 -11.19
N ALA A 186 -16.47 6.20 -9.87
CA ALA A 186 -17.17 5.18 -9.09
C ALA A 186 -18.66 5.47 -8.86
N GLY A 187 -19.19 6.60 -9.35
CA GLY A 187 -20.61 6.96 -9.26
C GLY A 187 -21.01 7.73 -7.99
N TYR A 188 -20.06 8.20 -7.19
CA TYR A 188 -20.35 8.95 -5.98
C TYR A 188 -20.53 10.45 -6.21
N THR A 189 -21.49 11.03 -5.51
CA THR A 189 -21.76 12.47 -5.45
C THR A 189 -21.38 13.03 -4.09
N PHE A 190 -20.70 14.18 -4.11
CA PHE A 190 -20.15 14.82 -2.92
C PHE A 190 -19.91 16.30 -3.18
N GLU A 191 -19.83 17.07 -2.09
CA GLU A 191 -19.33 18.43 -2.08
C GLU A 191 -17.91 18.47 -1.55
N VAL A 192 -17.09 19.41 -2.03
CA VAL A 192 -15.71 19.58 -1.56
C VAL A 192 -15.56 20.94 -0.90
N ARG A 193 -14.96 20.95 0.29
CA ARG A 193 -14.50 22.16 0.97
C ARG A 193 -13.07 22.01 1.47
N THR A 194 -12.35 23.11 1.53
CA THR A 194 -10.96 23.14 2.03
C THR A 194 -10.87 24.01 3.28
N VAL A 195 -10.15 23.54 4.28
CA VAL A 195 -9.83 24.30 5.49
C VAL A 195 -8.34 24.15 5.77
N SER A 196 -7.56 25.19 5.48
CA SER A 196 -6.10 25.15 5.59
C SER A 196 -5.52 23.98 4.78
N ASN A 197 -4.88 23.01 5.44
CA ASN A 197 -4.26 21.84 4.84
C ASN A 197 -5.15 20.58 4.81
N LEU A 198 -6.47 20.78 4.95
CA LEU A 198 -7.46 19.73 5.00
C LEU A 198 -8.47 19.90 3.86
N ILE A 199 -8.57 18.88 3.01
CA ILE A 199 -9.66 18.75 2.04
C ILE A 199 -10.73 17.86 2.67
N ILE A 200 -11.98 18.30 2.64
CA ILE A 200 -13.14 17.58 3.15
C ILE A 200 -14.09 17.32 1.98
N MET A 201 -14.37 16.05 1.73
CA MET A 201 -15.33 15.60 0.73
C MET A 201 -16.55 15.05 1.46
N GLU A 202 -17.67 15.76 1.40
CA GLU A 202 -18.94 15.43 2.07
C GLU A 202 -19.86 14.70 1.08
N PHE A 203 -20.08 13.41 1.31
CA PHE A 203 -20.85 12.56 0.41
C PHE A 203 -22.34 12.64 0.74
N THR A 204 -23.18 12.64 -0.30
CA THR A 204 -24.64 12.59 -0.17
C THR A 204 -25.09 11.20 0.31
N ASP A 205 -26.18 11.12 1.08
CA ASP A 205 -26.65 9.90 1.75
C ASP A 205 -26.72 8.68 0.81
N GLY A 206 -26.15 7.54 1.24
CA GLY A 206 -26.21 6.25 0.51
C GLY A 206 -24.89 5.49 0.30
N CYS A 207 -23.79 5.89 0.96
CA CYS A 207 -22.46 5.27 0.78
C CYS A 207 -22.07 4.26 1.89
#